data_AF-X1L7E4-F1
#
_entry.id   AF-X1L7E4-F1
#
_cell.length_a   1.000
_cell.length_b   1.000
_cell.length_c   1.000
_cell.angle_alpha   90.00
_cell.angle_beta   90.00
_cell.angle_gamma   90.00
#
_symmetry.space_group_name_H-M   'P 1'
#
loop_
_entity.id
_entity.type
_entity.pdbx_description
1 polymer ?
#
loop_
_entity_poly.entity_id
_entity_poly.type
_entity_poly.pdbx_seq_one_letter_code
_entity_poly.pdbx_strand_id
1 'polypeptide(L)'
;MDEYCYQVIKEYLNERGYNAVKRERGQNMPLKPLAVKAGIGVYGKNSLVHADGFGSWIYLEGVITDAPLEAEDRPYKLSDCGDCIACIEACPTNAIKEPYKVMPSLCIAEWLDGAPIPRELRKKVGTRLTGCEICQEVCPKNQRLIPRRHYPVEIEEKSDSPELISLLLGDENYYKTVLPNHVLQMDISTLRRNVALAIGNICDPTTVPALVQALSYSEPKVRLYAAWALGRIGGGKAREALARSLNSEVDLEVQKEIKAALQECSKA
;
A
#
# COMPACT_ATOMS: atom_id res chain seq x y z
N MET A 1 14.76 10.20 -6.45
CA MET A 1 15.64 10.39 -5.28
C MET A 1 16.51 9.16 -5.07
N ASP A 2 15.93 7.97 -4.92
CA ASP A 2 16.66 6.75 -4.57
C ASP A 2 17.74 6.34 -5.57
N GLU A 3 17.50 6.58 -6.86
CA GLU A 3 18.50 6.30 -7.89
C GLU A 3 19.67 7.29 -7.83
N TYR A 4 19.38 8.57 -7.65
CA TYR A 4 20.40 9.59 -7.47
C TYR A 4 21.30 9.29 -6.25
N CYS A 5 20.70 8.99 -5.09
CA CYS A 5 21.45 8.65 -3.88
C CYS A 5 22.35 7.42 -4.08
N TYR A 6 21.85 6.39 -4.76
CA TYR A 6 22.66 5.21 -5.08
C TYR A 6 23.84 5.53 -6.01
N GLN A 7 23.61 6.27 -7.10
CA GLN A 7 24.68 6.59 -8.04
C GLN A 7 25.80 7.40 -7.37
N VAL A 8 25.46 8.38 -6.54
CA VAL A 8 26.46 9.15 -5.77
C VAL A 8 27.31 8.24 -4.89
N ILE A 9 26.69 7.30 -4.15
CA ILE A 9 27.42 6.36 -3.30
C ILE A 9 28.28 5.40 -4.14
N LYS A 10 27.72 4.88 -5.23
CA LYS A 10 28.39 3.94 -6.13
C LYS A 10 29.62 4.57 -6.77
N GLU A 11 29.48 5.77 -7.32
CA GLU A 11 30.59 6.53 -7.93
C GLU A 11 31.70 6.77 -6.91
N TYR A 12 31.35 7.25 -5.72
CA TYR A 12 32.31 7.49 -4.64
C TYR A 12 33.14 6.23 -4.25
N LEU A 13 32.49 5.07 -4.19
CA LEU A 13 33.13 3.79 -3.86
C LEU A 13 33.97 3.25 -5.02
N ASN A 14 33.44 3.31 -6.24
CA ASN A 14 34.13 2.87 -7.44
C ASN A 14 35.42 3.66 -7.70
N GLU A 15 35.42 4.97 -7.47
CA GLU A 15 36.63 5.83 -7.55
C GLU A 15 37.75 5.38 -6.59
N ARG A 16 37.40 4.65 -5.54
CA ARG A 16 38.33 4.11 -4.53
C ARG A 16 38.66 2.63 -4.75
N GLY A 17 38.23 2.07 -5.88
CA GLY A 17 38.50 0.68 -6.27
C GLY A 17 37.59 -0.36 -5.62
N TYR A 18 36.44 0.06 -5.05
CA TYR A 18 35.48 -0.83 -4.41
C TYR A 18 34.24 -1.01 -5.27
N ASN A 19 33.69 -2.21 -5.29
CA ASN A 19 32.43 -2.51 -5.96
C ASN A 19 31.25 -2.10 -5.07
N ALA A 20 30.17 -1.61 -5.70
CA ALA A 20 28.92 -1.32 -5.03
C ALA A 20 27.73 -1.77 -5.86
N VAL A 21 26.79 -2.47 -5.21
CA VAL A 21 25.54 -2.91 -5.83
C VAL A 21 24.34 -2.50 -4.98
N LYS A 22 23.31 -1.97 -5.64
CA LYS A 22 22.03 -1.66 -5.01
C LYS A 22 21.25 -2.94 -4.80
N ARG A 23 20.47 -2.98 -3.72
CA ARG A 23 19.41 -3.98 -3.59
C ARG A 23 18.35 -3.78 -4.68
N GLU A 24 17.99 -4.85 -5.38
CA GLU A 24 16.82 -4.84 -6.26
C GLU A 24 15.53 -5.20 -5.51
N ARG A 25 14.38 -4.67 -5.98
CA ARG A 25 13.07 -5.03 -5.44
C ARG A 25 12.85 -6.53 -5.63
N GLY A 26 12.58 -7.25 -4.53
CA GLY A 26 12.43 -8.71 -4.53
C GLY A 26 13.64 -9.48 -3.98
N GLN A 27 14.79 -8.83 -3.79
CA GLN A 27 15.92 -9.43 -3.08
C GLN A 27 15.67 -9.44 -1.56
N ASN A 28 15.91 -10.61 -0.93
CA ASN A 28 15.77 -10.84 0.51
C ASN A 28 16.91 -10.19 1.29
N MET A 29 16.79 -8.88 1.52
CA MET A 29 17.62 -8.16 2.47
C MET A 29 16.74 -7.62 3.60
N PRO A 30 16.98 -8.01 4.86
CA PRO A 30 16.18 -7.54 5.99
C PRO A 30 16.60 -6.12 6.39
N LEU A 31 16.17 -5.13 5.60
CA LEU A 31 16.55 -3.72 5.78
C LEU A 31 16.22 -3.17 7.16
N LYS A 32 15.06 -3.52 7.74
CA LYS A 32 14.69 -3.04 9.08
C LYS A 32 15.65 -3.56 10.17
N PRO A 33 15.94 -4.88 10.26
CA PRO A 33 16.95 -5.36 11.21
C PRO A 33 18.34 -4.78 10.98
N LEU A 34 18.75 -4.60 9.72
CA LEU A 34 20.05 -4.01 9.38
C LEU A 34 20.13 -2.53 9.79
N ALA A 35 19.07 -1.76 9.56
CA ALA A 35 19.00 -0.36 9.97
C ALA A 35 19.10 -0.21 11.50
N VAL A 36 18.43 -1.08 12.26
CA VAL A 36 18.53 -1.08 13.73
C VAL A 36 19.94 -1.48 14.18
N LYS A 37 20.55 -2.50 13.55
CA LYS A 37 21.93 -2.92 13.86
C LYS A 37 22.96 -1.83 13.52
N ALA A 38 22.76 -1.09 12.44
CA ALA A 38 23.58 0.08 12.09
C ALA A 38 23.34 1.29 13.03
N GLY A 39 22.34 1.22 13.91
CA GLY A 39 21.95 2.30 14.81
C GLY A 39 21.27 3.48 14.11
N ILE A 40 20.67 3.26 12.95
CA ILE A 40 19.83 4.26 12.25
C ILE A 40 18.57 4.57 13.07
N GLY A 41 18.05 3.59 13.82
CA GLY A 41 16.87 3.77 14.63
C GLY A 41 16.55 2.57 15.50
N VAL A 42 15.36 2.60 16.11
CA VAL A 42 14.84 1.55 16.99
C VAL A 42 13.47 1.07 16.53
N TYR A 43 13.10 -0.17 16.84
CA TYR A 43 11.78 -0.68 16.50
C TYR A 43 10.69 -0.08 17.37
N GLY A 44 9.67 0.52 16.75
CA GLY A 44 8.40 0.84 17.42
C GLY A 44 7.51 -0.40 17.57
N LYS A 45 6.50 -0.35 18.46
CA LYS A 45 5.54 -1.46 18.66
C LYS A 45 4.74 -1.81 17.38
N ASN A 46 4.70 -0.91 16.40
CA ASN A 46 4.15 -1.12 15.05
C ASN A 46 5.11 -1.82 14.07
N SER A 47 6.28 -2.29 14.54
CA SER A 47 7.32 -2.95 13.74
C SER A 47 7.94 -2.10 12.62
N LEU A 48 7.84 -0.77 12.74
CA LEU A 48 8.57 0.19 11.92
C LEU A 48 9.84 0.65 12.63
N VAL A 49 10.83 1.10 11.87
CA VAL A 49 12.07 1.69 12.40
C VAL A 49 11.80 3.17 12.62
N HIS A 50 12.05 3.64 13.85
CA HIS A 50 12.00 5.05 14.21
C HIS A 50 13.43 5.58 14.32
N ALA A 51 13.81 6.44 13.39
CA ALA A 51 15.09 7.15 13.42
C ALA A 51 14.98 8.42 14.27
N ASP A 52 16.10 8.81 14.89
CA ASP A 52 16.16 10.02 15.69
C ASP A 52 15.94 11.26 14.80
N GLY A 53 15.13 12.21 15.27
CA GLY A 53 14.75 13.41 14.51
C GLY A 53 13.83 13.19 13.29
N PHE A 54 13.58 11.95 12.84
CA PHE A 54 12.73 11.64 11.68
C PHE A 54 11.54 10.74 11.99
N GLY A 55 11.50 10.13 13.19
CA GLY A 55 10.48 9.14 13.54
C GLY A 55 10.46 8.00 12.54
N SER A 56 9.27 7.50 12.19
CA SER A 56 9.13 6.42 11.20
C SER A 56 8.96 6.90 9.76
N TRP A 57 8.98 8.21 9.51
CA TRP A 57 8.86 8.80 8.16
C TRP A 57 10.19 8.71 7.39
N ILE A 58 10.72 7.50 7.28
CA ILE A 58 11.97 7.19 6.59
C ILE A 58 11.75 6.08 5.57
N TYR A 59 12.48 6.17 4.46
CA TYR A 59 12.68 5.05 3.54
C TYR A 59 14.01 4.39 3.86
N LEU A 60 14.04 3.06 3.84
CA LEU A 60 15.26 2.29 4.03
C LEU A 60 15.73 1.76 2.69
N GLU A 61 16.99 2.01 2.38
CA GLU A 61 17.68 1.48 1.20
C GLU A 61 19.02 0.88 1.63
N GLY A 62 19.53 -0.05 0.82
CA GLY A 62 20.77 -0.78 1.11
C GLY A 62 21.69 -0.84 -0.09
N VAL A 63 22.97 -0.57 0.15
CA VAL A 63 24.07 -0.76 -0.81
C VAL A 63 25.01 -1.81 -0.24
N ILE A 64 25.31 -2.84 -1.05
CA ILE A 64 26.29 -3.87 -0.72
C ILE A 64 27.61 -3.46 -1.37
N THR A 65 28.70 -3.51 -0.62
CA THR A 65 30.04 -3.18 -1.11
C THR A 65 31.10 -4.10 -0.53
N ASP A 66 32.22 -4.23 -1.23
CA ASP A 66 33.44 -4.90 -0.75
C ASP A 66 34.41 -3.93 -0.07
N ALA A 67 34.04 -2.65 0.07
CA ALA A 67 34.81 -1.69 0.84
C ALA A 67 35.00 -2.16 2.29
N PRO A 68 36.21 -2.07 2.86
CA PRO A 68 36.51 -2.51 4.22
C PRO A 68 35.98 -1.49 5.24
N LEU A 69 34.65 -1.44 5.38
CA LEU A 69 33.98 -0.55 6.32
C LEU A 69 34.03 -1.14 7.73
N GLU A 70 34.42 -0.32 8.70
CA GLU A 70 34.32 -0.69 10.11
C GLU A 70 32.85 -0.83 10.52
N ALA A 71 32.50 -1.95 11.13
CA ALA A 71 31.18 -2.18 11.69
C ALA A 71 31.28 -2.20 13.22
N GLU A 72 30.52 -1.34 13.87
CA GLU A 72 30.31 -1.45 15.32
C GLU A 72 29.27 -2.54 15.62
N ASP A 73 29.57 -3.41 16.59
CA ASP A 73 28.57 -4.34 17.10
C ASP A 73 27.64 -3.62 18.08
N ARG A 74 26.55 -3.07 17.54
CA ARG A 74 25.53 -2.38 18.35
C ARG A 74 24.45 -3.37 18.77
N PRO A 75 24.10 -3.42 20.07
CA PRO A 75 23.01 -4.28 20.52
C PRO A 75 21.68 -3.84 19.92
N TYR A 76 20.81 -4.80 19.61
CA TYR A 76 19.44 -4.50 19.20
C TYR A 76 18.71 -3.76 20.31
N LYS A 77 18.29 -2.52 20.03
CA LYS A 77 17.47 -1.73 20.95
C LYS A 77 16.01 -1.73 20.49
N LEU A 78 15.14 -2.26 21.34
CA LEU A 78 13.70 -2.04 21.24
C LEU A 78 13.39 -0.59 21.63
N SER A 79 12.39 0.03 21.01
CA SER A 79 12.03 1.41 21.32
C SER A 79 11.61 1.57 22.78
N ASP A 80 11.94 2.75 23.30
CA ASP A 80 11.38 3.44 24.48
C ASP A 80 9.88 3.78 24.35
N CYS A 81 9.06 2.98 23.66
CA CYS A 81 7.62 3.22 23.56
C CYS A 81 6.92 3.24 24.94
N GLY A 82 7.55 2.70 25.99
CA GLY A 82 6.97 2.55 27.32
C GLY A 82 5.63 1.81 27.25
N ASP A 83 4.63 2.30 27.99
CA ASP A 83 3.29 1.72 28.03
C ASP A 83 2.38 2.15 26.86
N CYS A 84 2.88 2.98 25.92
CA CYS A 84 2.08 3.45 24.79
C CYS A 84 1.60 2.28 23.91
N ILE A 85 0.31 2.27 23.56
CA ILE A 85 -0.31 1.29 22.65
C ILE A 85 -1.12 1.94 21.52
N ALA A 86 -0.92 3.24 21.27
CA ALA A 86 -1.72 4.03 20.30
C ALA A 86 -1.82 3.38 18.91
N CYS A 87 -0.70 2.86 18.38
CA CYS A 87 -0.69 2.20 17.08
C CYS A 87 -1.48 0.87 17.07
N ILE A 88 -1.46 0.14 18.18
CA ILE A 88 -2.18 -1.13 18.36
C ILE A 88 -3.69 -0.84 18.38
N GLU A 89 -4.11 0.12 19.19
CA GLU A 89 -5.53 0.50 19.32
C GLU A 89 -6.11 1.10 18.04
N ALA A 90 -5.32 1.91 17.32
CA ALA A 90 -5.79 2.57 16.11
C ALA A 90 -5.86 1.66 14.88
N CYS A 91 -5.23 0.48 14.90
CA CYS A 91 -5.16 -0.41 13.74
C CYS A 91 -6.56 -0.92 13.35
N PRO A 92 -7.13 -0.55 12.18
CA PRO A 92 -8.55 -0.80 11.88
C PRO A 92 -8.95 -2.28 11.77
N THR A 93 -7.95 -3.12 11.53
CA THR A 93 -8.07 -4.56 11.25
C THR A 93 -7.45 -5.40 12.37
N ASN A 94 -6.93 -4.76 13.43
CA ASN A 94 -6.19 -5.43 14.49
C ASN A 94 -5.04 -6.31 13.94
N ALA A 95 -4.31 -5.76 12.97
CA ALA A 95 -3.13 -6.38 12.38
C ALA A 95 -1.93 -6.37 13.33
N ILE A 96 -1.83 -5.37 14.22
CA ILE A 96 -0.81 -5.31 15.26
C ILE A 96 -1.37 -6.02 16.49
N LYS A 97 -1.07 -7.31 16.68
CA LYS A 97 -1.69 -8.14 17.72
C LYS A 97 -1.15 -7.87 19.11
N GLU A 98 0.15 -7.61 19.17
CA GLU A 98 0.90 -7.31 20.37
C GLU A 98 2.17 -6.55 19.95
N PRO A 99 2.90 -5.92 20.88
CA PRO A 99 4.13 -5.20 20.56
C PRO A 99 5.04 -5.97 19.60
N TYR A 100 5.40 -5.33 18.48
CA TYR A 100 6.32 -5.85 17.47
C TYR A 100 5.79 -7.01 16.61
N LYS A 101 4.54 -7.45 16.79
CA LYS A 101 3.94 -8.53 16.01
C LYS A 101 2.80 -8.01 15.13
N VAL A 102 3.16 -7.72 13.88
CA VAL A 102 2.22 -7.33 12.82
C VAL A 102 1.90 -8.55 11.97
N MET A 103 0.61 -8.81 11.76
CA MET A 103 0.09 -9.83 10.86
C MET A 103 -0.11 -9.23 9.46
N PRO A 104 0.73 -9.58 8.45
CA PRO A 104 0.60 -9.02 7.11
C PRO A 104 -0.75 -9.36 6.46
N SER A 105 -1.31 -10.54 6.76
CA SER A 105 -2.62 -10.98 6.27
C SER A 105 -3.81 -10.11 6.72
N LEU A 106 -3.61 -9.24 7.71
CA LEU A 106 -4.59 -8.27 8.18
C LEU A 106 -4.18 -6.82 7.89
N CYS A 107 -2.98 -6.58 7.37
CA CYS A 107 -2.44 -5.24 7.17
C CYS A 107 -3.03 -4.59 5.92
N ILE A 108 -3.66 -3.42 6.05
CA ILE A 108 -4.24 -2.70 4.90
C ILE A 108 -3.14 -2.32 3.88
N ALA A 109 -1.93 -1.98 4.33
CA ALA A 109 -0.84 -1.65 3.40
C ALA A 109 -0.46 -2.86 2.52
N GLU A 110 -0.41 -4.05 3.10
CA GLU A 110 -0.14 -5.31 2.38
C GLU A 110 -1.27 -5.65 1.40
N TRP A 111 -2.51 -5.48 1.84
CA TRP A 111 -3.69 -5.65 1.00
C TRP A 111 -3.70 -4.72 -0.20
N LEU A 112 -3.27 -3.47 -0.05
CA LEU A 112 -3.26 -2.53 -1.16
C LEU A 112 -2.07 -2.76 -2.11
N ASP A 113 -1.03 -3.49 -1.70
CA ASP A 113 0.12 -3.87 -2.56
C ASP A 113 -0.07 -5.20 -3.32
N GLY A 114 -1.26 -5.81 -3.25
CA GLY A 114 -1.57 -6.98 -4.08
C GLY A 114 -2.13 -8.19 -3.32
N ALA A 115 -2.01 -8.22 -1.99
CA ALA A 115 -2.52 -9.34 -1.21
C ALA A 115 -4.07 -9.44 -1.27
N PRO A 116 -4.65 -10.65 -1.15
CA PRO A 116 -6.09 -10.83 -1.07
C PRO A 116 -6.71 -10.17 0.16
N ILE A 117 -7.90 -9.59 0.01
CA ILE A 117 -8.64 -8.93 1.10
C ILE A 117 -9.86 -9.78 1.45
N PRO A 118 -9.95 -10.30 2.69
CA PRO A 118 -11.13 -11.00 3.16
C PRO A 118 -12.40 -10.15 2.97
N ARG A 119 -13.46 -10.74 2.41
CA ARG A 119 -14.67 -10.02 1.98
C ARG A 119 -15.23 -9.12 3.08
N GLU A 120 -15.30 -9.67 4.29
CA GLU A 120 -15.84 -9.05 5.50
C GLU A 120 -14.99 -7.88 5.99
N LEU A 121 -13.70 -7.83 5.64
CA LEU A 121 -12.77 -6.77 6.03
C LEU A 121 -12.58 -5.69 4.97
N ARG A 122 -13.07 -5.88 3.74
CA ARG A 122 -12.98 -4.91 2.64
C ARG A 122 -13.49 -3.51 3.02
N LYS A 123 -14.51 -3.42 3.90
CA LYS A 123 -15.03 -2.14 4.40
C LYS A 123 -14.02 -1.34 5.24
N LYS A 124 -13.10 -2.03 5.93
CA LYS A 124 -12.09 -1.42 6.80
C LYS A 124 -10.99 -0.68 6.04
N VAL A 125 -10.84 -0.95 4.73
CA VAL A 125 -9.86 -0.27 3.88
C VAL A 125 -10.24 1.20 3.66
N GLY A 126 -11.53 1.51 3.60
CA GLY A 126 -12.04 2.85 3.28
C GLY A 126 -11.76 3.21 1.82
N THR A 127 -11.36 4.45 1.58
CA THR A 127 -11.09 5.00 0.23
C THR A 127 -9.60 4.98 -0.15
N ARG A 128 -8.76 4.29 0.62
CA ARG A 128 -7.32 4.19 0.36
C ARG A 128 -7.07 3.41 -0.93
N LEU A 129 -6.26 3.98 -1.81
CA LEU A 129 -5.84 3.34 -3.05
C LEU A 129 -4.48 2.65 -2.91
N THR A 130 -3.63 3.15 -2.02
CA THR A 130 -2.28 2.65 -1.74
C THR A 130 -2.00 2.87 -0.25
N GLY A 131 -1.17 2.00 0.35
CA GLY A 131 -0.62 2.19 1.69
C GLY A 131 -1.63 2.26 2.85
N CYS A 132 -1.11 2.27 4.07
CA CYS A 132 -1.87 2.58 5.27
C CYS A 132 -0.94 3.14 6.33
N GLU A 133 -1.18 4.38 6.74
CA GLU A 133 -0.27 5.13 7.60
C GLU A 133 -0.82 5.36 9.00
N ILE A 134 -2.01 4.83 9.33
CA ILE A 134 -2.68 5.07 10.61
C ILE A 134 -1.76 4.78 11.80
N CYS A 135 -1.02 3.66 11.78
CA CYS A 135 -0.12 3.29 12.87
C CYS A 135 1.10 4.21 13.03
N GLN A 136 1.41 5.01 12.00
CA GLN A 136 2.42 6.07 12.00
C GLN A 136 1.81 7.42 12.40
N GLU A 137 0.65 7.78 11.86
CA GLU A 137 -0.04 9.04 12.11
C GLU A 137 -0.41 9.21 13.59
N VAL A 138 -0.86 8.14 14.25
CA VAL A 138 -1.20 8.16 15.68
C VAL A 138 0.02 8.06 16.58
N CYS A 139 1.22 7.81 16.03
CA CYS A 139 2.42 7.62 16.84
C CYS A 139 2.89 8.97 17.43
N PRO A 140 3.00 9.11 18.77
CA PRO A 140 3.44 10.37 19.38
C PRO A 140 4.83 10.84 18.92
N LYS A 141 5.70 9.90 18.51
CA LYS A 141 7.03 10.20 17.97
C LYS A 141 7.00 10.89 16.61
N ASN A 142 5.93 10.69 15.85
CA ASN A 142 5.77 11.27 14.53
C ASN A 142 5.04 12.62 14.56
N GLN A 143 4.13 12.80 15.52
CA GLN A 143 3.31 14.02 15.63
C GLN A 143 4.12 15.27 15.99
N ARG A 144 5.33 15.11 16.53
CA ARG A 144 6.21 16.21 16.96
C ARG A 144 7.22 16.62 15.90
N LEU A 145 7.20 15.97 14.74
CA LEU A 145 8.18 16.21 13.69
C LEU A 145 7.79 17.39 12.82
N ILE A 146 8.79 18.15 12.41
CA ILE A 146 8.63 19.25 11.46
C ILE A 146 9.05 18.72 10.08
N PRO A 147 8.14 18.63 9.10
CA PRO A 147 8.49 18.15 7.77
C PRO A 147 9.58 19.02 7.13
N ARG A 148 10.52 18.36 6.45
CA ARG A 148 11.54 19.04 5.65
C ARG A 148 10.84 19.78 4.49
N ARG A 149 11.06 21.09 4.39
CA ARG A 149 10.42 21.92 3.33
C ARG A 149 11.17 21.95 2.01
N HIS A 150 12.48 21.66 2.02
CA HIS A 150 13.33 21.75 0.83
C HIS A 150 14.13 20.47 0.64
N TYR A 151 13.79 19.72 -0.39
CA TYR A 151 14.54 18.54 -0.81
C TYR A 151 15.53 18.93 -1.92
N PRO A 152 16.65 18.20 -2.08
CA PRO A 152 17.60 18.42 -3.17
C PRO A 152 17.06 17.91 -4.53
N VAL A 153 15.78 17.51 -4.56
CA VAL A 153 15.08 17.00 -5.74
C VAL A 153 13.71 17.68 -5.82
N GLU A 154 13.20 17.83 -7.03
CA GLU A 154 11.81 18.26 -7.24
C GLU A 154 10.86 17.17 -6.72
N ILE A 155 9.84 17.61 -5.99
CA ILE A 155 8.75 16.75 -5.54
C ILE A 155 7.60 16.93 -6.51
N GLU A 156 7.01 15.82 -6.95
CA GLU A 156 5.85 15.85 -7.84
C GLU A 156 4.65 16.51 -7.15
N GLU A 157 4.02 17.46 -7.82
CA GLU A 157 2.78 18.08 -7.37
C GLU A 157 1.59 17.31 -7.96
N LYS A 158 1.21 16.20 -7.32
CA LYS A 158 0.07 15.35 -7.70
C LYS A 158 -0.98 15.37 -6.59
N SER A 159 -2.25 15.22 -6.98
CA SER A 159 -3.36 15.11 -6.03
C SER A 159 -3.25 13.83 -5.21
N ASP A 160 -3.52 13.92 -3.91
CA ASP A 160 -3.71 12.77 -3.01
C ASP A 160 -5.12 12.16 -3.11
N SER A 161 -6.03 12.85 -3.81
CA SER A 161 -7.45 12.55 -3.92
C SER A 161 -7.91 12.55 -5.39
N PRO A 162 -7.42 11.62 -6.22
CA PRO A 162 -7.78 11.55 -7.64
C PRO A 162 -9.23 11.06 -7.86
N GLU A 163 -9.81 11.40 -9.01
CA GLU A 163 -11.17 10.98 -9.39
C GLU A 163 -11.21 9.47 -9.71
N LEU A 164 -12.11 8.74 -9.06
CA LEU A 164 -12.09 7.27 -9.04
C LEU A 164 -12.62 6.63 -10.33
N ILE A 165 -13.63 7.20 -10.98
CA ILE A 165 -14.16 6.64 -12.24
C ILE A 165 -13.09 6.71 -13.33
N SER A 166 -12.43 7.86 -13.45
CA SER A 166 -11.38 8.14 -14.40
C SER A 166 -10.16 7.26 -14.14
N LEU A 167 -9.81 7.00 -12.87
CA LEU A 167 -8.77 6.04 -12.54
C LEU A 167 -9.14 4.58 -12.87
N LEU A 168 -10.40 4.18 -12.61
CA LEU A 168 -10.85 2.82 -12.88
C LEU A 168 -10.79 2.51 -14.38
N LEU A 169 -11.26 3.44 -15.20
CA LEU A 169 -11.42 3.27 -16.65
C LEU A 169 -10.24 3.81 -17.47
N GLY A 170 -9.34 4.55 -16.84
CA GLY A 170 -8.21 5.21 -17.49
C GLY A 170 -7.22 4.26 -18.14
N ASP A 171 -6.35 4.84 -18.96
CA ASP A 171 -5.26 4.16 -19.65
C ASP A 171 -3.89 4.63 -19.13
N GLU A 172 -2.83 4.09 -19.72
CA GLU A 172 -1.46 4.40 -19.33
C GLU A 172 -1.12 5.90 -19.44
N ASN A 173 -1.67 6.61 -20.44
CA ASN A 173 -1.42 8.03 -20.63
C ASN A 173 -2.11 8.86 -19.54
N TYR A 174 -3.35 8.50 -19.19
CA TYR A 174 -4.04 9.10 -18.06
C TYR A 174 -3.28 8.89 -16.76
N TYR A 175 -2.82 7.66 -16.50
CA TYR A 175 -2.07 7.32 -15.29
C TYR A 175 -0.79 8.16 -15.15
N LYS A 176 0.02 8.28 -16.20
CA LYS A 176 1.23 9.13 -16.20
C LYS A 176 0.93 10.59 -15.88
N THR A 177 -0.28 11.05 -16.20
CA THR A 177 -0.69 12.43 -15.99
C THR A 177 -1.13 12.68 -14.55
N VAL A 178 -1.85 11.73 -13.93
CA VAL A 178 -2.51 11.97 -12.63
C VAL A 178 -1.82 11.30 -11.44
N LEU A 179 -1.11 10.20 -11.65
CA LEU A 179 -0.50 9.43 -10.56
C LEU A 179 0.93 9.91 -10.29
N PRO A 180 1.36 9.91 -9.03
CA PRO A 180 2.77 10.08 -8.69
C PRO A 180 3.58 8.83 -9.08
N ASN A 181 4.88 9.00 -9.30
CA ASN A 181 5.75 7.95 -9.84
C ASN A 181 5.76 6.66 -9.02
N HIS A 182 5.70 6.75 -7.69
CA HIS A 182 5.70 5.56 -6.85
C HIS A 182 4.44 4.69 -7.06
N VAL A 183 3.31 5.27 -7.45
CA VAL A 183 2.08 4.54 -7.77
C VAL A 183 2.12 4.00 -9.20
N LEU A 184 2.81 4.68 -10.12
CA LEU A 184 3.04 4.16 -11.48
C LEU A 184 3.87 2.86 -11.50
N GLN A 185 4.65 2.60 -10.46
CA GLN A 185 5.40 1.34 -10.29
C GLN A 185 4.55 0.18 -9.72
N MET A 186 3.29 0.44 -9.37
CA MET A 186 2.36 -0.58 -8.91
C MET A 186 1.74 -1.31 -10.11
N ASP A 187 1.45 -2.60 -9.95
CA ASP A 187 0.67 -3.36 -10.93
C ASP A 187 -0.68 -2.68 -11.15
N ILE A 188 -0.98 -2.33 -12.40
CA ILE A 188 -2.15 -1.52 -12.72
C ILE A 188 -3.47 -2.22 -12.38
N SER A 189 -3.49 -3.55 -12.45
CA SER A 189 -4.67 -4.32 -12.05
C SER A 189 -4.90 -4.28 -10.54
N THR A 190 -3.83 -4.10 -9.75
CA THR A 190 -3.91 -3.84 -8.30
C THR A 190 -4.41 -2.42 -8.02
N LEU A 191 -4.00 -1.41 -8.81
CA LEU A 191 -4.61 -0.08 -8.69
C LEU A 191 -6.12 -0.14 -8.97
N ARG A 192 -6.52 -0.71 -10.11
CA ARG A 192 -7.93 -0.77 -10.53
C ARG A 192 -8.81 -1.51 -9.54
N ARG A 193 -8.36 -2.64 -8.97
CA ARG A 193 -9.13 -3.34 -7.92
C ARG A 193 -9.27 -2.48 -6.66
N ASN A 194 -8.24 -1.72 -6.27
CA ASN A 194 -8.28 -0.86 -5.09
C ASN A 194 -9.22 0.32 -5.32
N VAL A 195 -9.28 0.85 -6.54
CA VAL A 195 -10.26 1.87 -6.96
C VAL A 195 -11.68 1.32 -6.91
N ALA A 196 -11.94 0.13 -7.47
CA ALA A 196 -13.26 -0.51 -7.38
C ALA A 196 -13.69 -0.76 -5.91
N LEU A 197 -12.75 -1.18 -5.05
CA LEU A 197 -12.96 -1.30 -3.61
C LEU A 197 -13.32 0.04 -2.96
N ALA A 198 -12.61 1.12 -3.28
CA ALA A 198 -12.89 2.46 -2.76
C ALA A 198 -14.28 2.96 -3.21
N ILE A 199 -14.65 2.78 -4.47
CA ILE A 199 -15.98 3.09 -5.01
C ILE A 199 -17.07 2.31 -4.24
N GLY A 200 -16.87 1.01 -4.04
CA GLY A 200 -17.78 0.18 -3.26
C GLY A 200 -17.86 0.58 -1.79
N ASN A 201 -16.84 1.24 -1.24
CA ASN A 201 -16.85 1.82 0.11
C ASN A 201 -17.61 3.14 0.19
N ILE A 202 -17.57 3.95 -0.88
CA ILE A 202 -18.32 5.21 -0.99
C ILE A 202 -19.81 4.96 -1.21
N CYS A 203 -20.18 3.88 -1.91
CA CYS A 203 -21.57 3.51 -2.20
C CYS A 203 -22.36 4.55 -3.04
N ASP A 204 -21.71 5.29 -3.95
CA ASP A 204 -22.39 6.23 -4.85
C ASP A 204 -22.99 5.52 -6.09
N PRO A 205 -24.33 5.53 -6.29
CA PRO A 205 -24.97 4.91 -7.45
C PRO A 205 -24.55 5.45 -8.82
N THR A 206 -24.01 6.68 -8.89
CA THR A 206 -23.54 7.27 -10.17
C THR A 206 -22.36 6.50 -10.77
N THR A 207 -21.64 5.74 -9.94
CA THR A 207 -20.47 4.92 -10.32
C THR A 207 -20.83 3.57 -10.95
N VAL A 208 -22.10 3.14 -10.88
CA VAL A 208 -22.55 1.84 -11.39
C VAL A 208 -22.12 1.60 -12.84
N PRO A 209 -22.31 2.53 -13.80
CA PRO A 209 -21.88 2.30 -15.19
C PRO A 209 -20.39 1.98 -15.32
N ALA A 210 -19.53 2.66 -14.56
CA ALA A 210 -18.08 2.41 -14.58
C ALA A 210 -17.74 1.02 -14.01
N LEU A 211 -18.41 0.61 -12.93
CA LEU A 211 -18.24 -0.73 -12.37
C LEU A 211 -18.77 -1.83 -13.30
N VAL A 212 -19.85 -1.57 -14.05
CA VAL A 212 -20.35 -2.52 -15.07
C VAL A 212 -19.31 -2.72 -16.16
N GLN A 213 -18.66 -1.64 -16.63
CA GLN A 213 -17.53 -1.77 -17.57
C GLN A 213 -16.36 -2.52 -16.91
N ALA A 214 -16.12 -2.32 -15.61
CA ALA A 214 -15.07 -3.00 -14.87
C ALA A 214 -15.26 -4.53 -14.77
N LEU A 215 -16.49 -5.04 -14.91
CA LEU A 215 -16.78 -6.47 -15.01
C LEU A 215 -16.26 -7.12 -16.30
N SER A 216 -15.80 -6.34 -17.28
CA SER A 216 -15.28 -6.85 -18.56
C SER A 216 -13.75 -6.84 -18.65
N TYR A 217 -13.03 -6.44 -17.59
CA TYR A 217 -11.56 -6.47 -17.61
C TYR A 217 -11.02 -7.90 -17.70
N SER A 218 -9.89 -8.06 -18.36
CA SER A 218 -9.17 -9.34 -18.47
C SER A 218 -8.77 -9.89 -17.11
N GLU A 219 -8.45 -9.03 -16.14
CA GLU A 219 -7.92 -9.43 -14.84
C GLU A 219 -9.05 -9.85 -13.87
N PRO A 220 -9.09 -11.12 -13.42
CA PRO A 220 -10.14 -11.60 -12.51
C PRO A 220 -10.22 -10.79 -11.22
N LYS A 221 -9.07 -10.32 -10.71
CA LYS A 221 -9.03 -9.48 -9.51
C LYS A 221 -9.82 -8.19 -9.69
N VAL A 222 -9.79 -7.55 -10.85
CA VAL A 222 -10.56 -6.30 -11.08
C VAL A 222 -12.06 -6.60 -11.11
N ARG A 223 -12.45 -7.64 -11.85
CA ARG A 223 -13.85 -8.09 -11.94
C ARG A 223 -14.43 -8.47 -10.59
N LEU A 224 -13.65 -9.15 -9.74
CA LEU A 224 -14.03 -9.54 -8.38
C LEU A 224 -14.42 -8.32 -7.54
N TYR A 225 -13.55 -7.31 -7.45
CA TYR A 225 -13.85 -6.12 -6.64
C TYR A 225 -14.91 -5.22 -7.29
N ALA A 226 -15.05 -5.22 -8.62
CA ALA A 226 -16.16 -4.56 -9.29
C ALA A 226 -17.51 -5.21 -8.93
N ALA A 227 -17.58 -6.54 -8.93
CA ALA A 227 -18.76 -7.29 -8.52
C ALA A 227 -19.10 -7.03 -7.05
N TRP A 228 -18.09 -7.01 -6.17
CA TRP A 228 -18.26 -6.64 -4.76
C TRP A 228 -18.89 -5.25 -4.60
N ALA A 229 -18.33 -4.26 -5.30
CA ALA A 229 -18.77 -2.87 -5.22
C ALA A 229 -20.21 -2.71 -5.73
N LEU A 230 -20.56 -3.37 -6.85
CA LEU A 230 -21.94 -3.40 -7.35
C LEU A 230 -22.91 -4.04 -6.36
N GLY A 231 -22.50 -5.14 -5.71
CA GLY A 231 -23.29 -5.78 -4.65
C GLY A 231 -23.60 -4.84 -3.49
N ARG A 232 -22.62 -4.01 -3.13
CA ARG A 232 -22.72 -3.03 -2.04
C ARG A 232 -23.53 -1.79 -2.39
N ILE A 233 -23.42 -1.30 -3.62
CA ILE A 233 -24.19 -0.15 -4.09
C ILE A 233 -25.66 -0.54 -4.27
N GLY A 234 -25.91 -1.77 -4.75
CA GLY A 234 -27.27 -2.28 -4.94
C GLY A 234 -28.01 -1.65 -6.12
N GLY A 235 -29.34 -1.84 -6.14
CA GLY A 235 -30.22 -1.33 -7.18
C GLY A 235 -30.36 -2.24 -8.42
N GLY A 236 -31.42 -1.98 -9.21
CA GLY A 236 -31.79 -2.82 -10.35
C GLY A 236 -30.69 -2.96 -11.40
N LYS A 237 -30.07 -1.84 -11.80
CA LYS A 237 -28.97 -1.83 -12.79
C LYS A 237 -27.76 -2.66 -12.35
N ALA A 238 -27.37 -2.58 -11.07
CA ALA A 238 -26.26 -3.35 -10.54
C ALA A 238 -26.60 -4.86 -10.51
N ARG A 239 -27.80 -5.21 -10.04
CA ARG A 239 -28.27 -6.60 -10.01
C ARG A 239 -28.34 -7.23 -11.40
N GLU A 240 -28.88 -6.51 -12.38
CA GLU A 240 -28.94 -6.96 -13.77
C GLU A 240 -27.54 -7.17 -14.35
N ALA A 241 -26.60 -6.25 -14.10
CA ALA A 241 -25.23 -6.38 -14.57
C ALA A 241 -24.52 -7.59 -13.96
N LEU A 242 -24.66 -7.80 -12.65
CA LEU A 242 -24.14 -8.97 -11.95
C LEU A 242 -24.72 -10.28 -12.50
N ALA A 243 -26.04 -10.33 -12.72
CA ALA A 243 -26.71 -11.51 -13.25
C ALA A 243 -26.24 -11.84 -14.68
N ARG A 244 -26.07 -10.83 -15.53
CA ARG A 244 -25.51 -11.03 -16.88
C ARG A 244 -24.07 -11.51 -16.82
N SER A 245 -23.23 -10.88 -16.00
CA SER A 245 -21.81 -11.26 -15.84
C SER A 245 -21.64 -12.69 -15.33
N LEU A 246 -22.50 -13.15 -14.42
CA LEU A 246 -22.46 -14.52 -13.91
C LEU A 246 -22.62 -15.59 -15.00
N ASN A 247 -23.37 -15.30 -16.07
CA ASN A 247 -23.62 -16.25 -17.15
C ASN A 247 -22.39 -16.49 -18.05
N SER A 248 -21.46 -15.53 -18.08
CA SER A 248 -20.27 -15.58 -18.94
C SER A 248 -18.95 -15.65 -18.17
N GLU A 249 -18.97 -15.44 -16.84
CA GLU A 249 -17.77 -15.51 -16.01
C GLU A 249 -17.24 -16.95 -15.93
N VAL A 250 -15.92 -17.10 -16.08
CA VAL A 250 -15.23 -18.40 -16.07
C VAL A 250 -14.40 -18.61 -14.80
N ASP A 251 -14.01 -17.53 -14.12
CA ASP A 251 -13.24 -17.60 -12.88
C ASP A 251 -14.15 -17.96 -11.70
N LEU A 252 -13.82 -19.04 -11.00
CA LEU A 252 -14.65 -19.59 -9.92
C LEU A 252 -14.76 -18.66 -8.71
N GLU A 253 -13.68 -17.92 -8.37
CA GLU A 253 -13.72 -16.97 -7.25
C GLU A 253 -14.53 -15.73 -7.63
N VAL A 254 -14.45 -15.27 -8.89
CA VAL A 254 -15.31 -14.19 -9.38
C VAL A 254 -16.78 -14.63 -9.42
N GLN A 255 -17.09 -15.85 -9.87
CA GLN A 255 -18.47 -16.38 -9.84
C GLN A 255 -19.01 -16.43 -8.40
N LYS A 256 -18.21 -16.90 -7.44
CA LYS A 256 -18.57 -16.94 -6.02
C LYS A 256 -18.83 -15.54 -5.47
N GLU A 257 -17.99 -14.59 -5.83
CA GLU A 257 -18.14 -13.18 -5.48
C GLU A 257 -19.41 -12.56 -6.06
N ILE A 258 -19.70 -12.79 -7.35
CA ILE A 258 -20.92 -12.31 -8.01
C ILE A 258 -22.17 -12.88 -7.34
N LYS A 259 -22.18 -14.19 -7.01
CA LYS A 259 -23.28 -14.83 -6.27
C LYS A 259 -23.51 -14.18 -4.91
N ALA A 260 -22.44 -13.89 -4.17
CA ALA A 260 -22.53 -13.19 -2.88
C ALA A 260 -23.03 -11.75 -3.05
N ALA A 261 -22.57 -11.03 -4.08
CA ALA A 261 -23.00 -9.68 -4.40
C ALA A 261 -24.51 -9.61 -4.77
N LEU A 262 -25.02 -10.57 -5.54
CA LEU A 262 -26.45 -10.68 -5.86
C LEU A 262 -27.33 -10.88 -4.62
N GLN A 263 -26.84 -11.63 -3.63
CA GLN A 263 -27.52 -11.80 -2.34
C GLN A 263 -27.52 -10.50 -1.52
N GLU A 264 -26.44 -9.72 -1.58
CA GLU A 264 -26.33 -8.41 -0.90
C GLU A 264 -27.28 -7.38 -1.53
N CYS A 265 -27.37 -7.31 -2.87
CA CYS A 265 -28.33 -6.47 -3.60
C CYS A 265 -29.79 -6.78 -3.26
N SER A 266 -30.10 -8.00 -2.80
CA SER A 266 -31.47 -8.41 -2.47
C SER A 266 -31.91 -7.95 -1.07
N LYS A 267 -30.98 -7.43 -0.27
CA LYS A 267 -31.21 -6.94 1.11
C LYS A 267 -31.20 -5.42 1.23
N ALA A 268 -30.73 -4.71 0.20
CA ALA A 268 -30.65 -3.26 0.11
C ALA A 268 -31.86 -2.71 -0.66
#